data_AF-A0A9Q5Z416-F1
#
_entry.id   AF-A0A9Q5Z416-F1
#
_cell.length_a   1.000
_cell.length_b   1.000
_cell.length_c   1.000
_cell.angle_alpha   90.00
_cell.angle_beta   90.00
_cell.angle_gamma   90.00
#
_symmetry.space_group_name_H-M   'P 1'
#
loop_
_entity.id
_entity.type
_entity.pdbx_description
1 polymer ?
#
loop_
_entity_poly.entity_id
_entity_poly.type
_entity_poly.pdbx_seq_one_letter_code
_entity_poly.pdbx_strand_id
1 'polypeptide(L)'
;WFPVAFAAVALFMALSSFVNARLVGRFGMRKLSHGSLLGFIAINLIWLVVQIIGPQPMPFFLFIGFFALAMFQFGWIGSNFNSLAMEPLGHVAGTASSVLGFMGTIGGSIIGAAIGQAFDGTALPMVAGFFVVGVVGLIFVLIGEKGRLFQAQNKPV
;
A
#
# COMPACT_ATOMS: atom_id res chain seq x y z
N TRP A 1 14.00 20.34 -8.89
CA TRP A 1 13.75 19.03 -9.53
C TRP A 1 13.11 18.03 -8.56
N PHE A 2 13.52 17.96 -7.29
CA PHE A 2 12.90 17.07 -6.27
C PHE A 2 11.36 17.24 -6.14
N PRO A 3 10.79 18.46 -6.01
CA PRO A 3 9.33 18.61 -5.94
C PRO A 3 8.60 18.11 -7.18
N VAL A 4 9.23 18.26 -8.37
CA VAL A 4 8.67 17.79 -9.64
C VAL A 4 8.63 16.26 -9.69
N ALA A 5 9.68 15.59 -9.20
CA ALA A 5 9.71 14.14 -9.12
C ALA A 5 8.63 13.58 -8.18
N PHE A 6 8.44 14.20 -7.01
CA PHE A 6 7.38 13.81 -6.08
C PHE A 6 5.98 14.11 -6.62
N ALA A 7 5.80 15.25 -7.30
CA ALA A 7 4.56 15.56 -8.00
C ALA A 7 4.25 14.54 -9.09
N ALA A 8 5.27 14.08 -9.83
CA ALA A 8 5.10 13.02 -10.83
C ALA A 8 4.66 11.69 -10.20
N VAL A 9 5.23 11.32 -9.04
CA VAL A 9 4.78 10.11 -8.30
C VAL A 9 3.36 10.27 -7.78
N ALA A 10 3.01 11.44 -7.23
CA ALA A 10 1.65 11.71 -6.78
C ALA A 10 0.63 11.63 -7.94
N LEU A 11 0.98 12.18 -9.11
CA LEU A 11 0.17 12.07 -10.32
C LEU A 11 0.04 10.60 -10.77
N PHE A 12 1.13 9.85 -10.72
CA PHE A 12 1.15 8.43 -11.07
C PHE A 12 0.27 7.60 -10.11
N MET A 13 0.31 7.90 -8.82
CA MET A 13 -0.58 7.29 -7.82
C MET A 13 -2.05 7.67 -8.04
N ALA A 14 -2.34 8.92 -8.41
CA ALA A 14 -3.68 9.36 -8.75
C ALA A 14 -4.23 8.61 -9.98
N LEU A 15 -3.42 8.52 -11.05
CA LEU A 15 -3.75 7.74 -12.26
C LEU A 15 -3.97 6.26 -11.91
N SER A 16 -3.13 5.71 -11.03
CA SER A 16 -3.30 4.34 -10.51
C SER A 16 -4.67 4.13 -9.88
N SER A 17 -5.14 5.08 -9.05
CA SER A 17 -6.45 5.01 -8.41
C SER A 17 -7.60 5.06 -9.42
N PHE A 18 -7.49 5.86 -10.49
CA PHE A 18 -8.47 5.85 -11.59
C PHE A 18 -8.49 4.51 -12.33
N VAL A 19 -7.32 3.90 -12.56
CA VAL A 19 -7.22 2.56 -13.16
C VAL A 19 -7.88 1.53 -12.25
N ASN A 20 -7.63 1.60 -10.94
CA ASN A 20 -8.29 0.74 -9.95
C ASN A 20 -9.80 0.86 -10.01
N ALA A 21 -10.36 2.07 -10.04
CA ALA A 21 -11.81 2.30 -10.11
C ALA A 21 -12.48 1.65 -11.34
N ARG A 22 -11.75 1.47 -12.45
CA ARG A 22 -12.25 0.74 -13.63
C ARG A 22 -12.07 -0.77 -13.51
N LEU A 23 -10.89 -1.22 -13.05
CA LEU A 23 -10.56 -2.64 -12.97
C LEU A 23 -11.33 -3.35 -11.85
N VAL A 24 -11.65 -2.64 -10.77
CA VAL A 24 -12.40 -3.18 -9.63
C VAL A 24 -13.80 -3.63 -10.04
N GLY A 25 -14.47 -2.90 -10.94
CA GLY A 25 -15.77 -3.30 -11.48
C GLY A 25 -15.71 -4.57 -12.33
N ARG A 26 -14.57 -4.84 -12.99
CA ARG A 26 -14.39 -6.02 -13.86
C ARG A 26 -13.89 -7.26 -13.12
N PHE A 27 -12.98 -7.09 -12.17
CA PHE A 27 -12.26 -8.20 -11.53
C PHE A 27 -12.61 -8.39 -10.04
N GLY A 28 -13.28 -7.41 -9.43
CA GLY A 28 -13.67 -7.39 -8.02
C GLY A 28 -12.60 -6.85 -7.08
N MET A 29 -13.04 -6.21 -5.98
CA MET A 29 -12.17 -5.59 -4.96
C MET A 29 -11.14 -6.55 -4.38
N ARG A 30 -11.55 -7.72 -3.88
CA ARG A 30 -10.64 -8.63 -3.16
C ARG A 30 -9.48 -9.12 -4.02
N LYS A 31 -9.75 -9.51 -5.28
CA LYS A 31 -8.70 -10.00 -6.17
C LYS A 31 -7.67 -8.91 -6.48
N LEU A 32 -8.14 -7.69 -6.75
CA LEU A 32 -7.24 -6.56 -6.97
C LEU A 32 -6.44 -6.22 -5.73
N SER A 33 -7.09 -6.14 -4.56
CA SER A 33 -6.44 -5.82 -3.28
C SER A 33 -5.34 -6.81 -2.92
N HIS A 34 -5.60 -8.11 -3.06
CA HIS A 34 -4.59 -9.13 -2.74
C HIS A 34 -3.44 -9.11 -3.74
N GLY A 35 -3.77 -8.95 -5.04
CA GLY A 35 -2.76 -8.83 -6.09
C GLY A 35 -1.85 -7.62 -5.89
N SER A 36 -2.43 -6.46 -5.58
CA SER A 36 -1.65 -5.23 -5.34
C SER A 36 -0.84 -5.29 -4.06
N LEU A 37 -1.36 -5.91 -2.99
CA LEU A 37 -0.61 -6.12 -1.75
C LEU A 37 0.59 -7.06 -1.95
N LEU A 38 0.42 -8.18 -2.65
CA LEU A 38 1.52 -9.07 -2.99
C LEU A 38 2.55 -8.38 -3.90
N GLY A 39 2.08 -7.62 -4.89
CA GLY A 39 2.94 -6.82 -5.76
C GLY A 39 3.73 -5.76 -4.99
N PHE A 40 3.09 -5.07 -4.04
CA PHE A 40 3.73 -4.11 -3.15
C PHE A 40 4.81 -4.77 -2.30
N ILE A 41 4.53 -5.92 -1.70
CA ILE A 41 5.51 -6.67 -0.90
C ILE A 41 6.69 -7.11 -1.78
N ALA A 42 6.43 -7.66 -2.96
CA ALA A 42 7.47 -8.10 -3.89
C ALA A 42 8.37 -6.94 -4.36
N ILE A 43 7.78 -5.80 -4.75
CA ILE A 43 8.53 -4.61 -5.15
C ILE A 43 9.37 -4.09 -3.99
N ASN A 44 8.82 -4.00 -2.79
CA ASN A 44 9.56 -3.53 -1.61
C ASN A 44 10.63 -4.53 -1.16
N LEU A 45 10.44 -5.83 -1.37
CA LEU A 45 11.48 -6.83 -1.13
C LEU A 45 12.65 -6.64 -2.10
N ILE A 46 12.36 -6.48 -3.39
CA ILE A 46 13.40 -6.21 -4.40
C ILE A 46 14.11 -4.90 -4.07
N TRP A 47 13.35 -3.84 -3.74
CA TRP A 47 13.90 -2.56 -3.35
C TRP A 47 14.81 -2.69 -2.11
N LEU A 48 14.38 -3.45 -1.09
CA LEU A 48 15.17 -3.70 0.11
C LEU A 48 16.47 -4.44 -0.19
N VAL A 49 16.41 -5.50 -1.02
CA VAL A 49 17.60 -6.24 -1.44
C VAL A 49 18.56 -5.31 -2.17
N VAL A 50 18.08 -4.55 -3.17
CA VAL A 50 18.90 -3.59 -3.92
C VAL A 50 19.47 -2.49 -3.02
N GLN A 51 18.72 -2.06 -2.00
CA GLN A 51 19.20 -1.10 -1.00
C GLN A 51 20.28 -1.69 -0.09
N ILE A 52 20.35 -3.01 0.10
CA ILE A 52 21.39 -3.66 0.92
C ILE A 52 22.66 -3.93 0.10
N ILE A 53 22.52 -4.42 -1.14
CA ILE A 53 23.66 -4.84 -1.97
C ILE A 53 24.17 -3.76 -2.93
N GLY A 54 23.35 -2.75 -3.18
CA GLY A 54 23.63 -1.69 -4.16
C GLY A 54 24.50 -0.56 -3.61
N PRO A 55 24.93 0.36 -4.50
CA PRO A 55 25.75 1.50 -4.12
C PRO A 55 25.01 2.41 -3.13
N GLN A 56 25.74 2.86 -2.10
CA GLN A 56 25.27 3.82 -1.11
C GLN A 56 25.97 5.18 -1.31
N PRO A 57 25.24 6.28 -1.51
CA PRO A 57 23.78 6.39 -1.56
C PRO A 57 23.17 5.87 -2.86
N MET A 58 21.94 5.32 -2.78
CA MET A 58 21.20 4.83 -3.95
C MET A 58 21.01 5.95 -5.00
N PRO A 59 21.25 5.68 -6.29
CA PRO A 59 20.98 6.65 -7.35
C PRO A 59 19.53 7.13 -7.36
N PHE A 60 19.31 8.44 -7.46
CA PHE A 60 17.99 9.04 -7.33
C PHE A 60 16.94 8.47 -8.30
N PHE A 61 17.32 8.23 -9.55
CA PHE A 61 16.40 7.66 -10.55
C PHE A 61 15.98 6.21 -10.23
N LEU A 62 16.85 5.45 -9.56
CA LEU A 62 16.53 4.11 -9.10
C LEU A 62 15.57 4.16 -7.91
N PHE A 63 15.86 5.06 -6.95
CA PHE A 63 14.99 5.32 -5.81
C PHE A 63 13.57 5.73 -6.25
N ILE A 64 13.47 6.74 -7.13
CA ILE A 64 12.16 7.25 -7.56
C ILE A 64 11.38 6.21 -8.37
N GLY A 65 12.07 5.34 -9.11
CA GLY A 65 11.45 4.22 -9.83
C GLY A 65 10.79 3.23 -8.88
N PHE A 66 11.53 2.74 -7.88
CA PHE A 66 10.96 1.85 -6.86
C PHE A 66 9.83 2.53 -6.07
N PHE A 67 10.03 3.78 -5.67
CA PHE A 67 9.03 4.55 -4.94
C PHE A 67 7.75 4.74 -5.76
N ALA A 68 7.86 5.07 -7.06
CA ALA A 68 6.71 5.20 -7.96
C ALA A 68 5.93 3.89 -8.10
N LEU A 69 6.63 2.77 -8.27
CA LEU A 69 6.01 1.44 -8.37
C LEU A 69 5.30 1.05 -7.07
N ALA A 70 5.92 1.29 -5.91
CA ALA A 70 5.32 1.05 -4.61
C ALA A 70 4.07 1.92 -4.40
N MET A 71 4.15 3.23 -4.70
CA MET A 71 3.02 4.16 -4.56
C MET A 71 1.88 3.82 -5.54
N PHE A 72 2.19 3.35 -6.75
CA PHE A 72 1.18 2.88 -7.69
C PHE A 72 0.33 1.76 -7.08
N GLN A 73 0.97 0.73 -6.51
CA GLN A 73 0.26 -0.36 -5.84
C GLN A 73 -0.50 0.12 -4.60
N PHE A 74 0.11 1.04 -3.83
CA PHE A 74 -0.51 1.62 -2.65
C PHE A 74 -1.82 2.36 -2.96
N GLY A 75 -1.92 3.01 -4.12
CA GLY A 75 -3.17 3.62 -4.59
C GLY A 75 -4.35 2.64 -4.68
N TRP A 76 -4.07 1.37 -5.00
CA TRP A 76 -5.10 0.32 -5.07
C TRP A 76 -5.39 -0.26 -3.69
N ILE A 77 -4.34 -0.50 -2.90
CA ILE A 77 -4.45 -1.02 -1.52
C ILE A 77 -5.33 -0.08 -0.69
N GLY A 78 -4.97 1.21 -0.63
CA GLY A 78 -5.66 2.18 0.22
C GLY A 78 -7.13 2.33 -0.12
N SER A 79 -7.48 2.40 -1.41
CA SER A 79 -8.88 2.54 -1.84
C SER A 79 -9.69 1.26 -1.63
N ASN A 80 -9.21 0.11 -2.10
CA ASN A 80 -10.00 -1.12 -2.05
C ASN A 80 -10.14 -1.70 -0.64
N PHE A 81 -9.08 -1.69 0.19
CA PHE A 81 -9.20 -2.22 1.56
C PHE A 81 -10.06 -1.31 2.44
N ASN A 82 -10.05 0.00 2.21
CA ASN A 82 -10.95 0.91 2.91
C ASN A 82 -12.42 0.61 2.56
N SER A 83 -12.73 0.40 1.27
CA SER A 83 -14.07 0.01 0.84
C SER A 83 -14.48 -1.37 1.37
N LEU A 84 -13.59 -2.38 1.32
CA LEU A 84 -13.85 -3.72 1.86
C LEU A 84 -14.16 -3.69 3.36
N ALA A 85 -13.46 -2.85 4.13
CA ALA A 85 -13.72 -2.70 5.55
C ALA A 85 -15.09 -2.06 5.84
N MET A 86 -15.60 -1.20 4.94
CA MET A 86 -16.90 -0.55 5.08
C MET A 86 -18.08 -1.36 4.54
N GLU A 87 -17.85 -2.30 3.61
CA GLU A 87 -18.89 -3.11 2.94
C GLU A 87 -19.94 -3.70 3.91
N PRO A 88 -19.57 -4.37 5.03
CA PRO A 88 -20.55 -4.93 5.98
C PRO A 88 -21.11 -3.92 6.99
N LEU A 89 -20.53 -2.71 7.08
CA LEU A 89 -20.80 -1.73 8.14
C LEU A 89 -21.74 -0.59 7.67
N GLY A 90 -22.47 -0.76 6.57
CA GLY A 90 -23.31 0.29 5.99
C GLY A 90 -24.29 0.96 6.96
N HIS A 91 -24.89 0.20 7.88
CA HIS A 91 -25.81 0.71 8.90
C HIS A 91 -25.15 1.59 9.98
N VAL A 92 -23.82 1.51 10.13
CA VAL A 92 -23.00 2.32 11.06
C VAL A 92 -21.84 3.01 10.33
N ALA A 93 -22.03 3.33 9.04
CA ALA A 93 -20.95 3.80 8.16
C ALA A 93 -20.22 5.05 8.70
N GLY A 94 -20.94 5.98 9.35
CA GLY A 94 -20.35 7.18 9.96
C GLY A 94 -19.42 6.87 11.15
N THR A 95 -19.82 5.95 12.01
CA THR A 95 -18.98 5.49 13.13
C THR A 95 -17.81 4.67 12.62
N ALA A 96 -18.05 3.77 11.67
CA ALA A 96 -17.03 2.92 11.07
C ALA A 96 -15.94 3.75 10.37
N SER A 97 -16.33 4.76 9.57
CA SER A 97 -15.38 5.63 8.88
C SER A 97 -14.54 6.48 9.84
N SER A 98 -15.15 6.96 10.92
CA SER A 98 -14.44 7.70 11.97
C SER A 98 -13.39 6.83 12.66
N VAL A 99 -13.72 5.58 13.00
CA VAL A 99 -12.79 4.63 13.61
C VAL A 99 -11.67 4.26 12.64
N LEU A 100 -12.00 3.98 11.37
CA LEU A 100 -10.99 3.69 10.34
C LEU A 100 -10.04 4.87 10.11
N GLY A 101 -10.56 6.09 10.05
CA GLY A 101 -9.77 7.32 9.92
C GLY A 101 -8.88 7.58 11.13
N PHE A 102 -9.40 7.40 12.34
CA PHE A 102 -8.63 7.50 13.59
C PHE A 102 -7.50 6.46 13.64
N MET A 103 -7.81 5.19 13.38
CA MET A 103 -6.82 4.11 13.38
C MET A 103 -5.77 4.32 12.28
N GLY A 104 -6.17 4.75 11.09
CA GLY A 104 -5.24 5.08 10.00
C GLY A 104 -4.33 6.25 10.35
N THR A 105 -4.87 7.29 11.00
CA THR A 105 -4.11 8.48 11.38
C THR A 105 -3.17 8.22 12.54
N ILE A 106 -3.69 7.73 13.67
CA ILE A 106 -2.88 7.48 14.88
C ILE A 106 -1.96 6.28 14.69
N GLY A 107 -2.49 5.15 14.22
CA GLY A 107 -1.69 3.96 13.95
C GLY A 107 -0.61 4.24 12.91
N GLY A 108 -0.98 4.91 11.81
CA GLY A 108 -0.03 5.35 10.80
C GLY A 108 1.02 6.32 11.34
N SER A 109 0.64 7.25 12.21
CA SER A 109 1.57 8.21 12.83
C SER A 109 2.55 7.52 13.77
N ILE A 110 2.10 6.56 14.58
CA ILE A 110 2.98 5.80 15.50
C ILE A 110 3.98 4.97 14.70
N ILE A 111 3.51 4.21 13.71
CA ILE A 111 4.37 3.38 12.86
C ILE A 111 5.34 4.27 12.07
N GLY A 112 4.84 5.36 11.48
CA GLY A 112 5.65 6.32 10.74
C GLY A 112 6.69 7.00 11.61
N ALA A 113 6.35 7.39 12.84
CA ALA A 113 7.28 7.94 13.82
C ALA A 113 8.36 6.92 14.19
N ALA A 114 7.99 5.66 14.44
CA ALA A 114 8.96 4.61 14.75
C ALA A 114 9.97 4.39 13.59
N ILE A 115 9.48 4.34 12.35
CA ILE A 115 10.33 4.24 11.15
C ILE A 115 11.18 5.50 10.98
N GLY A 116 10.61 6.69 11.17
CA GLY A 116 11.30 7.97 11.01
C GLY A 116 12.38 8.20 12.06
N GLN A 117 12.18 7.76 13.30
CA GLN A 117 13.19 7.81 14.36
C GLN A 117 14.36 6.85 14.12
N ALA A 118 14.16 5.80 13.31
CA ALA A 118 15.22 4.90 12.88
C ALA A 118 16.05 5.44 11.70
N PHE A 119 15.80 6.67 11.23
CA PHE A 119 16.52 7.26 10.12
C PHE A 119 18.02 7.42 10.43
N ASP A 120 18.85 6.77 9.62
CA ASP A 120 20.30 6.68 9.78
C ASP A 120 21.07 7.43 8.67
N GLY A 121 20.38 8.29 7.91
CA GLY A 121 20.94 8.96 6.73
C GLY A 121 20.74 8.18 5.43
N THR A 122 20.13 6.99 5.48
CA THR A 122 19.81 6.17 4.30
C THR A 122 18.30 5.97 4.13
N ALA A 123 17.90 5.46 2.96
CA ALA A 123 16.51 5.05 2.73
C ALA A 123 16.17 3.68 3.34
N LEU A 124 17.15 2.95 3.91
CA LEU A 124 16.98 1.58 4.36
C LEU A 124 15.87 1.41 5.41
N PRO A 125 15.78 2.23 6.48
CA PRO A 125 14.72 2.10 7.48
C PRO A 125 13.32 2.27 6.89
N MET A 126 13.16 3.17 5.92
CA MET A 126 11.90 3.40 5.23
C MET A 126 11.48 2.21 4.37
N VAL A 127 12.39 1.68 3.55
CA VAL A 127 12.10 0.54 2.65
C VAL A 127 11.83 -0.73 3.46
N ALA A 128 12.60 -0.97 4.52
CA ALA A 128 12.36 -2.06 5.45
C ALA A 128 10.99 -1.91 6.14
N GLY A 129 10.66 -0.69 6.56
CA GLY A 129 9.35 -0.35 7.11
C GLY A 129 8.20 -0.70 6.16
N PHE A 130 8.27 -0.27 4.90
CA PHE A 130 7.27 -0.59 3.88
C PHE A 130 7.11 -2.09 3.65
N PHE A 131 8.22 -2.82 3.57
CA PHE A 131 8.18 -4.28 3.44
C PHE A 131 7.50 -4.94 4.65
N VAL A 132 7.91 -4.57 5.87
CA VAL A 132 7.37 -5.15 7.12
C VAL A 132 5.88 -4.85 7.26
N VAL A 133 5.43 -3.61 7.08
CA VAL A 133 4.00 -3.29 7.19
C VAL A 133 3.18 -3.95 6.09
N GLY A 134 3.76 -4.15 4.89
CA GLY A 134 3.14 -4.93 3.83
C GLY A 134 2.93 -6.38 4.24
N VAL A 135 3.95 -7.02 4.81
CA VAL A 135 3.87 -8.41 5.33
C VAL A 135 2.86 -8.52 6.46
N VAL A 136 2.87 -7.59 7.42
CA VAL A 136 1.88 -7.54 8.51
C VAL A 136 0.46 -7.38 7.94
N GLY A 137 0.28 -6.50 6.96
CA GLY A 137 -0.97 -6.34 6.22
C GLY A 137 -1.42 -7.65 5.57
N LEU A 138 -0.51 -8.39 4.92
CA LEU A 138 -0.82 -9.69 4.32
C LEU A 138 -1.26 -10.72 5.36
N ILE A 139 -0.64 -10.74 6.53
CA ILE A 139 -1.05 -11.60 7.65
C ILE A 139 -2.49 -11.26 8.08
N PHE A 140 -2.82 -9.98 8.24
CA PHE A 140 -4.21 -9.58 8.56
C PHE A 140 -5.21 -9.95 7.48
N VAL A 141 -4.84 -9.83 6.21
CA VAL A 141 -5.68 -10.28 5.08
C VAL A 141 -5.89 -11.79 5.13
N LEU A 142 -4.84 -12.58 5.38
CA LEU A 142 -4.95 -14.03 5.50
C LEU A 142 -5.85 -14.45 6.67
N ILE A 143 -5.77 -13.74 7.80
CA ILE A 143 -6.66 -13.96 8.95
C ILE A 143 -8.11 -13.63 8.56
N GLY A 144 -8.35 -12.46 7.96
CA GLY A 144 -9.69 -12.01 7.55
C GLY A 144 -10.35 -12.92 6.51
N GLU A 145 -9.57 -13.43 5.56
CA GLU A 145 -10.02 -14.31 4.49
C GLU A 145 -9.96 -15.81 4.85
N LYS A 146 -9.66 -16.14 6.12
CA LYS A 146 -9.55 -17.54 6.62
C LYS A 146 -8.61 -18.39 5.75
N GLY A 147 -7.51 -17.81 5.28
CA GLY A 147 -6.49 -18.45 4.44
C GLY A 147 -6.85 -18.60 2.96
N ARG A 148 -7.98 -18.06 2.49
CA ARG A 148 -8.43 -18.19 1.09
C ARG A 148 -8.30 -16.88 0.33
N LEU A 149 -7.14 -16.66 -0.28
CA LEU A 149 -6.94 -15.49 -1.14
C LEU A 149 -7.75 -15.61 -2.44
N PHE A 150 -8.14 -14.46 -3.01
CA PHE A 150 -8.73 -14.30 -4.35
C PHE A 150 -10.14 -14.88 -4.54
N GLN A 151 -10.89 -15.17 -3.47
CA GLN A 151 -12.29 -15.60 -3.60
C GLN A 151 -13.18 -14.40 -3.96
N ALA A 152 -13.85 -14.50 -5.11
CA ALA A 152 -14.94 -13.60 -5.47
C ALA A 152 -16.21 -14.11 -4.79
N GLN A 153 -16.72 -13.41 -3.77
CA GLN A 153 -18.00 -13.75 -3.14
C GLN A 153 -19.21 -13.14 -3.84
N ASN A 154 -19.03 -12.11 -4.68
CA ASN A 154 -20.13 -11.50 -5.44
C ASN A 154 -20.06 -11.83 -6.93
N LYS A 155 -21.21 -12.17 -7.51
CA LYS A 155 -21.40 -12.23 -8.97
C LYS A 155 -21.21 -10.81 -9.54
N PRO A 156 -20.54 -10.65 -10.70
CA PRO A 156 -20.58 -9.36 -11.39
C PRO A 156 -22.05 -9.00 -11.66
N VAL A 157 -22.43 -7.80 -11.24
CA VAL A 157 -23.73 -7.18 -11.59
C VAL A 157 -23.72 -6.74 -13.04
#